data_AF-A0A512DRT2-F1
#
_entry.id   AF-A0A512DRT2-F1
#
_cell.length_a   1.000
_cell.length_b   1.000
_cell.length_c   1.000
_cell.angle_alpha   90.00
_cell.angle_beta   90.00
_cell.angle_gamma   90.00
#
_symmetry.space_group_name_H-M   'P 1'
#
loop_
_entity.id
_entity.type
_entity.pdbx_description
1 polymer ?
#
loop_
_entity_poly.entity_id
_entity_poly.type
_entity_poly.pdbx_seq_one_letter_code
_entity_poly.pdbx_strand_id
1 'polypeptide(L)'
;MKPEGRTKTQALTVRLSDRTRFTLEALMRATGLSMTGVLERAVEDLARRTHAPVAKDDPETSWSDYWHVDDGIRTIRILSHPGQRYPTREEEDLLDFLRRHWEFFADDPDLRQPRPEPVGVLWPNISEHVAHWRQTKASQPYAAGLEMHDRLAAAGIDPPKWPR
;
A
#
# COMPACT_ATOMS: atom_id res chain seq x y z
N MET A 1 17.63 -8.30 19.80
CA MET A 1 17.55 -7.26 18.74
C MET A 1 17.34 -7.97 17.40
N LYS A 2 16.16 -7.85 16.79
CA LYS A 2 15.97 -8.25 15.39
C LYS A 2 16.64 -7.18 14.50
N PRO A 3 17.36 -7.55 13.43
CA PRO A 3 17.95 -6.57 12.54
C PRO A 3 16.82 -5.79 11.84
N GLU A 4 16.86 -4.47 11.95
CA GLU A 4 16.00 -3.57 11.19
C GLU A 4 16.12 -3.90 9.69
N GLY A 5 14.98 -4.00 9.02
CA GLY A 5 14.91 -4.36 7.61
C GLY A 5 15.76 -3.41 6.78
N ARG A 6 16.84 -3.94 6.20
CA ARG A 6 17.69 -3.23 5.24
C ARG A 6 16.80 -2.67 4.13
N THR A 7 16.63 -1.35 4.07
CA THR A 7 15.85 -0.67 3.03
C THR A 7 16.41 -1.09 1.68
N LYS A 8 15.65 -1.90 0.93
CA LYS A 8 16.06 -2.35 -0.39
C LYS A 8 16.09 -1.14 -1.33
N THR A 9 17.28 -0.73 -1.74
CA THR A 9 17.43 0.25 -2.83
C THR A 9 16.95 -0.38 -4.13
N GLN A 10 15.94 0.20 -4.77
CA GLN A 10 15.47 -0.21 -6.08
C GLN A 10 16.12 0.66 -7.17
N ALA A 11 16.49 0.06 -8.30
CA ALA A 11 17.05 0.79 -9.43
C ALA A 11 15.91 1.38 -10.29
N LEU A 12 15.91 2.70 -10.47
CA LEU A 12 14.96 3.41 -11.33
C LEU A 12 15.66 3.90 -12.60
N THR A 13 15.13 3.56 -13.78
CA THR A 13 15.61 4.09 -15.07
C THR A 13 14.61 5.11 -15.59
N VAL A 14 15.03 6.36 -15.77
CA VAL A 14 14.18 7.45 -16.28
C VAL A 14 14.79 8.04 -17.55
N ARG A 15 13.95 8.30 -18.56
CA ARG A 15 14.34 9.06 -19.75
C ARG A 15 14.13 10.55 -19.48
N LEU A 16 15.19 11.33 -19.61
CA LEU A 16 15.16 12.77 -19.38
C LEU A 16 15.34 13.52 -20.68
N SER A 17 14.68 14.67 -20.81
CA SER A 17 15.02 15.65 -21.85
C SER A 17 16.41 16.23 -21.59
N ASP A 18 17.08 16.72 -22.64
CA ASP A 18 18.39 17.39 -22.52
C ASP A 18 18.33 18.58 -21.56
N ARG A 19 17.23 19.35 -21.58
CA ARG A 19 17.01 20.46 -20.65
C ARG A 19 16.93 19.99 -19.20
N THR A 20 16.20 18.91 -18.93
CA THR A 20 16.06 18.35 -17.57
C THR A 20 17.40 17.84 -17.07
N ARG A 21 18.15 17.14 -17.93
CA ARG A 21 19.48 16.64 -17.60
C ARG A 21 20.44 17.78 -17.27
N PHE A 22 20.53 18.81 -18.11
CA PHE A 22 21.37 19.97 -17.86
C PHE A 22 21.03 20.65 -16.53
N THR A 23 19.74 20.83 -16.26
CA THR A 23 19.27 21.44 -15.00
C THR A 23 19.68 20.59 -13.79
N LEU A 24 19.54 19.27 -13.88
CA LEU A 24 19.93 18.35 -12.82
C LEU A 24 21.44 18.40 -12.54
N GLU A 25 22.27 18.42 -13.59
CA GLU A 25 23.73 18.55 -13.48
C GLU A 25 24.14 19.91 -12.86
N ALA A 26 23.45 21.00 -13.21
CA ALA A 26 23.68 22.31 -12.60
C ALA A 26 23.34 22.31 -11.10
N LEU A 27 22.22 21.69 -10.71
CA LEU A 27 21.82 21.54 -9.31
C LEU A 27 22.81 20.70 -8.50
N MET A 28 23.32 19.60 -9.08
CA MET A 28 24.35 18.78 -8.44
C MET A 28 25.61 19.61 -8.13
N ARG A 29 26.08 20.43 -9.08
CA ARG A 29 27.25 21.30 -8.87
C ARG A 29 26.98 22.39 -7.82
N ALA A 30 25.78 22.96 -7.80
CA ALA A 30 25.42 24.01 -6.86
C ALA A 30 25.24 23.48 -5.42
N THR A 31 24.78 22.25 -5.25
CA THR A 31 24.45 21.66 -3.94
C THR A 31 25.53 20.72 -3.40
N GLY A 32 26.45 20.25 -4.25
CA GLY A 32 27.42 19.20 -3.90
C GLY A 32 26.81 17.81 -3.73
N LEU A 33 25.52 17.63 -4.02
CA LEU A 33 24.82 16.36 -3.90
C LEU A 33 25.03 15.49 -5.15
N SER A 34 24.93 14.17 -4.97
CA SER A 34 24.83 13.23 -6.08
C SER A 34 23.51 13.42 -6.84
N MET A 35 23.44 12.89 -8.07
CA MET A 35 22.20 12.91 -8.85
C MET A 35 21.03 12.30 -8.07
N THR A 36 21.28 11.17 -7.41
CA THR A 36 20.31 10.51 -6.51
C THR A 36 19.91 11.43 -5.37
N GLY A 37 20.86 12.09 -4.69
CA GLY A 37 20.55 12.98 -3.57
C GLY A 37 19.74 14.22 -3.98
N VAL A 38 19.99 14.78 -5.16
CA VAL A 38 19.18 15.88 -5.70
C VAL A 38 17.74 15.40 -6.00
N LEU A 39 17.60 14.22 -6.61
CA LEU A 39 16.29 13.65 -6.93
C LEU A 39 15.50 13.30 -5.68
N GLU A 40 16.11 12.60 -4.71
CA GLU A 40 15.47 12.25 -3.44
C GLU A 40 14.96 13.49 -2.71
N ARG A 41 15.80 14.52 -2.59
CA ARG A 41 15.42 15.77 -1.94
C ARG A 41 14.29 16.49 -2.69
N ALA A 42 14.35 16.54 -4.02
CA ALA A 42 13.31 17.16 -4.83
C ALA A 42 11.97 16.43 -4.71
N VAL A 43 11.99 15.09 -4.70
CA VAL A 43 10.79 14.25 -4.51
C VAL A 43 10.24 14.46 -3.11
N GLU A 44 11.08 14.48 -2.07
CA GLU A 44 10.65 14.68 -0.69
C GLU A 44 10.06 16.08 -0.47
N ASP A 45 10.67 17.12 -1.06
CA ASP A 45 10.16 18.48 -1.05
C ASP A 45 8.81 18.60 -1.76
N LEU A 46 8.67 17.94 -2.92
CA LEU A 46 7.40 17.93 -3.66
C LEU A 46 6.33 17.17 -2.89
N ALA A 47 6.67 16.00 -2.34
CA ALA A 47 5.76 15.15 -1.58
C ALA A 47 5.24 15.90 -0.35
N ARG A 48 6.13 16.59 0.40
CA ARG A 48 5.73 17.45 1.54
C ARG A 48 4.71 18.54 1.19
N ARG A 49 4.75 19.05 -0.04
CA ARG A 49 3.86 20.13 -0.52
C ARG A 49 2.61 19.61 -1.24
N THR A 50 2.56 18.31 -1.51
CA THR A 50 1.48 17.69 -2.24
C THR A 50 0.53 17.05 -1.23
N HIS A 51 -0.67 17.62 -1.13
CA HIS A 51 -1.73 17.09 -0.28
C HIS A 51 -2.82 16.46 -1.16
N ALA A 52 -3.40 15.37 -0.70
CA ALA A 52 -4.54 14.76 -1.38
C ALA A 52 -5.74 15.73 -1.32
N PRO A 53 -6.56 15.85 -2.39
CA PRO A 53 -7.71 16.74 -2.38
C PRO A 53 -8.78 16.20 -1.42
N VAL A 54 -8.88 16.81 -0.26
CA VAL A 54 -9.73 16.37 0.84
C VAL A 54 -11.17 16.88 0.67
N ALA A 55 -12.16 16.10 1.11
CA ALA A 55 -13.51 16.60 1.30
C ALA A 55 -13.51 17.71 2.37
N LYS A 56 -14.51 18.60 2.34
CA LYS A 56 -14.52 19.89 3.06
C LYS A 56 -14.31 19.80 4.59
N ASP A 57 -14.45 18.61 5.17
CA ASP A 57 -14.40 18.35 6.62
C ASP A 57 -13.36 17.30 7.05
N ASP A 58 -12.56 16.75 6.12
CA ASP A 58 -11.50 15.79 6.49
C ASP A 58 -10.15 16.53 6.70
N PRO A 59 -9.29 16.05 7.61
CA PRO A 59 -7.96 16.61 7.81
C PRO A 59 -7.10 16.45 6.56
N GLU A 60 -6.26 17.45 6.29
CA GLU A 60 -5.34 17.46 5.16
C GLU A 60 -4.43 16.21 5.22
N THR A 61 -4.68 15.25 4.32
CA THR A 61 -3.92 13.99 4.29
C THR A 61 -2.70 14.15 3.40
N SER A 62 -1.53 13.80 3.93
CA SER A 62 -0.25 13.83 3.23
C SER A 62 0.16 12.43 2.79
N TRP A 63 1.10 12.35 1.85
CA TRP A 63 1.70 11.08 1.41
C TRP A 63 2.24 10.25 2.58
N SER A 64 2.75 10.92 3.63
CA SER A 64 3.35 10.29 4.81
C SER A 64 2.34 9.45 5.59
N ASP A 65 1.06 9.80 5.53
CA ASP A 65 -0.01 9.09 6.25
C ASP A 65 -0.23 7.68 5.65
N TYR A 66 0.05 7.53 4.35
CA TYR A 66 -0.01 6.24 3.67
C TYR A 66 1.26 5.41 3.85
N TRP A 67 2.39 6.02 4.21
CA TRP A 67 3.67 5.33 4.24
C TRP A 67 3.74 4.27 5.36
N HIS A 68 4.26 3.11 4.99
CA HIS A 68 4.55 1.99 5.87
C HIS A 68 5.63 1.12 5.22
N VAL A 69 6.39 0.34 5.99
CA VAL A 69 7.43 -0.55 5.41
C VAL A 69 6.82 -1.70 4.62
N ASP A 70 5.72 -2.24 5.13
CA ASP A 70 4.92 -3.28 4.49
C ASP A 70 4.08 -2.72 3.34
N ASP A 71 4.19 -3.33 2.16
CA ASP A 71 3.47 -2.92 0.96
C ASP A 71 1.96 -3.09 1.06
N GLY A 72 1.50 -4.10 1.77
CA GLY A 72 0.08 -4.34 1.96
C GLY A 72 -0.58 -3.30 2.83
N ILE A 73 0.12 -2.89 3.88
CA ILE A 73 -0.37 -1.79 4.72
C ILE A 73 -0.47 -0.49 3.92
N ARG A 74 0.52 -0.17 3.09
CA ARG A 74 0.46 1.02 2.22
C ARG A 74 -0.72 0.94 1.26
N THR A 75 -0.86 -0.20 0.57
CA THR A 75 -1.91 -0.42 -0.42
C THR A 75 -3.30 -0.31 0.22
N ILE A 76 -3.53 -0.96 1.37
CA ILE A 76 -4.80 -0.87 2.09
C ILE A 76 -5.12 0.58 2.44
N ARG A 77 -4.16 1.34 3.00
CA ARG A 77 -4.37 2.76 3.37
C ARG A 77 -4.69 3.65 2.17
N ILE A 78 -4.04 3.42 1.03
CA ILE A 78 -4.30 4.18 -0.21
C ILE A 78 -5.71 3.86 -0.71
N LEU A 79 -6.08 2.58 -0.76
CA LEU A 79 -7.38 2.15 -1.27
C LEU A 79 -8.55 2.51 -0.34
N SER A 80 -8.33 2.55 0.97
CA SER A 80 -9.35 2.91 1.95
C SER A 80 -9.53 4.42 2.12
N HIS A 81 -8.66 5.24 1.51
CA HIS A 81 -8.73 6.68 1.63
C HIS A 81 -10.00 7.25 0.96
N PRO A 82 -10.82 8.05 1.68
CA PRO A 82 -12.05 8.63 1.11
C PRO A 82 -11.83 9.51 -0.12
N GLY A 83 -10.65 10.13 -0.23
CA GLY A 83 -10.25 10.96 -1.36
C GLY A 83 -9.75 10.20 -2.59
N GLN A 84 -9.76 8.86 -2.59
CA GLN A 84 -9.32 8.06 -3.74
C GLN A 84 -10.34 8.17 -4.88
N ARG A 85 -10.02 8.97 -5.91
CA ARG A 85 -10.99 9.35 -6.96
C ARG A 85 -10.98 8.46 -8.21
N TYR A 86 -9.91 7.70 -8.45
CA TYR A 86 -9.72 6.97 -9.71
C TYR A 86 -9.02 5.62 -9.50
N PRO A 87 -9.61 4.67 -8.75
CA PRO A 87 -9.06 3.33 -8.69
C PRO A 87 -9.13 2.67 -10.08
N THR A 88 -8.13 1.89 -10.42
CA THR A 88 -8.18 0.95 -11.54
C THR A 88 -9.17 -0.18 -11.23
N ARG A 89 -9.65 -0.88 -12.26
CA ARG A 89 -10.55 -2.03 -12.08
C ARG A 89 -9.97 -3.10 -11.15
N GLU A 90 -8.67 -3.34 -11.21
CA GLU A 90 -8.00 -4.31 -10.33
C GLU A 90 -8.01 -3.86 -8.87
N GLU A 91 -7.82 -2.56 -8.63
CA GLU A 91 -7.90 -1.94 -7.32
C GLU A 91 -9.32 -1.92 -6.76
N GLU A 92 -10.34 -1.72 -7.61
CA GLU A 92 -11.75 -1.82 -7.21
C GLU A 92 -12.09 -3.24 -6.74
N ASP A 93 -11.69 -4.26 -7.50
CA ASP A 93 -11.91 -5.66 -7.13
C ASP A 93 -11.15 -6.04 -5.85
N LEU A 94 -9.91 -5.53 -5.69
CA LEU A 94 -9.13 -5.73 -4.47
C LEU A 94 -9.81 -5.05 -3.27
N LEU A 95 -10.29 -3.82 -3.42
CA LEU A 95 -10.99 -3.11 -2.36
C LEU A 95 -12.29 -3.82 -1.95
N ASP A 96 -13.07 -4.33 -2.91
CA ASP A 96 -14.27 -5.13 -2.62
C ASP A 96 -13.93 -6.40 -1.84
N PHE A 97 -12.88 -7.11 -2.27
CA PHE A 97 -12.36 -8.26 -1.54
C PHE A 97 -11.95 -7.91 -0.10
N LEU A 98 -11.17 -6.85 0.08
CA LEU A 98 -10.68 -6.40 1.39
C LEU A 98 -11.84 -6.00 2.32
N ARG A 99 -12.83 -5.26 1.82
CA ARG A 99 -14.02 -4.86 2.60
C ARG A 99 -14.86 -6.06 3.01
N ARG A 100 -14.97 -7.08 2.15
CA ARG A 100 -15.74 -8.28 2.45
C ARG A 100 -15.08 -9.17 3.50
N HIS A 101 -13.76 -9.09 3.61
CA HIS A 101 -12.93 -9.89 4.53
C HIS A 101 -12.14 -9.00 5.49
N TRP A 102 -12.70 -7.85 5.88
CA TRP A 102 -11.98 -6.82 6.61
C TRP A 102 -11.39 -7.34 7.91
N GLU A 103 -12.05 -8.30 8.59
CA GLU A 103 -11.58 -8.89 9.85
C GLU A 103 -10.23 -9.60 9.73
N PHE A 104 -9.78 -9.94 8.52
CA PHE A 104 -8.44 -10.50 8.31
C PHE A 104 -7.37 -9.42 8.24
N PHE A 105 -7.72 -8.22 7.77
CA PHE A 105 -6.75 -7.18 7.42
C PHE A 105 -6.75 -5.98 8.37
N ALA A 106 -7.86 -5.67 9.04
CA ALA A 106 -8.02 -4.45 9.83
C ALA A 106 -8.91 -4.66 11.08
N ASP A 107 -8.85 -3.71 12.00
CA ASP A 107 -9.70 -3.66 13.19
C ASP A 107 -11.07 -3.00 12.93
N ASP A 108 -11.23 -2.35 11.77
CA ASP A 108 -12.46 -1.68 11.35
C ASP A 108 -12.86 -2.03 9.91
N PRO A 109 -14.16 -2.03 9.59
CA PRO A 109 -14.67 -2.36 8.26
C PRO A 109 -14.34 -1.31 7.19
N ASP A 110 -13.98 -0.09 7.60
CA ASP A 110 -13.52 0.96 6.70
C ASP A 110 -12.02 0.81 6.34
N LEU A 111 -11.33 -0.20 6.89
CA LEU A 111 -9.92 -0.51 6.66
C LEU A 111 -8.98 0.65 7.05
N ARG A 112 -9.35 1.47 8.04
CA ARG A 112 -8.54 2.60 8.52
C ARG A 112 -7.37 2.16 9.39
N GLN A 113 -7.52 1.04 10.08
CA GLN A 113 -6.55 0.47 11.01
C GLN A 113 -6.12 -0.93 10.56
N PRO A 114 -5.33 -1.03 9.47
CA PRO A 114 -4.82 -2.32 9.00
C PRO A 114 -3.78 -2.89 9.99
N ARG A 115 -3.84 -4.20 10.22
CA ARG A 115 -3.00 -4.92 11.18
C ARG A 115 -1.75 -5.48 10.50
N PRO A 116 -0.54 -5.03 10.87
CA PRO A 116 0.70 -5.44 10.20
C PRO A 116 0.95 -6.96 10.18
N GLU A 117 0.66 -7.66 11.26
CA GLU A 117 0.98 -9.09 11.40
C GLU A 117 0.16 -9.98 10.45
N PRO A 118 -1.20 -9.95 10.46
CA PRO A 118 -1.99 -10.68 9.47
C PRO A 118 -1.71 -10.25 8.03
N VAL A 119 -1.57 -8.94 7.79
CA VAL A 119 -1.27 -8.42 6.45
C VAL A 119 0.05 -8.98 5.95
N GLY A 120 1.12 -8.97 6.75
CA GLY A 120 2.42 -9.51 6.36
C GLY A 120 2.40 -11.00 5.99
N VAL A 121 1.45 -11.78 6.53
CA VAL A 121 1.27 -13.21 6.20
C VAL A 121 0.43 -13.41 4.94
N LEU A 122 -0.65 -12.66 4.79
CA LEU A 122 -1.61 -12.85 3.70
C LEU A 122 -1.20 -12.11 2.41
N TRP A 123 -0.58 -10.94 2.54
CA TRP A 123 -0.27 -10.06 1.41
C TRP A 123 0.58 -10.69 0.31
N PRO A 124 1.61 -11.53 0.61
CA PRO A 124 2.39 -12.21 -0.42
C PRO A 124 1.56 -13.05 -1.40
N ASN A 125 0.34 -13.46 -1.01
CA ASN A 125 -0.56 -14.29 -1.80
C ASN A 125 -1.91 -13.61 -2.06
N ILE A 126 -1.99 -12.28 -1.89
CA ILE A 126 -3.25 -11.54 -1.99
C ILE A 126 -3.92 -11.73 -3.36
N SER A 127 -3.15 -11.76 -4.44
CA SER A 127 -3.66 -11.97 -5.79
C SER A 127 -4.31 -13.35 -5.96
N GLU A 128 -3.77 -14.38 -5.31
CA GLU A 128 -4.37 -15.73 -5.31
C GLU A 128 -5.70 -15.74 -4.58
N HIS A 129 -5.76 -15.12 -3.39
CA HIS A 129 -6.98 -15.02 -2.61
C HIS A 129 -8.08 -14.24 -3.32
N VAL A 130 -7.73 -13.11 -3.95
CA VAL A 130 -8.67 -12.32 -4.75
C VAL A 130 -9.17 -13.13 -5.95
N ALA A 131 -8.28 -13.83 -6.66
CA ALA A 131 -8.65 -14.67 -7.80
C ALA A 131 -9.57 -15.84 -7.38
N HIS A 132 -9.26 -16.51 -6.27
CA HIS A 132 -10.06 -17.59 -5.71
C HIS A 132 -11.45 -17.05 -5.32
N TRP A 133 -11.53 -15.94 -4.59
CA TRP A 133 -12.79 -15.30 -4.23
C TRP A 133 -13.63 -14.91 -5.45
N ARG A 134 -13.02 -14.34 -6.50
CA ARG A 134 -13.75 -13.99 -7.74
C ARG A 134 -14.42 -15.21 -8.37
N GLN A 135 -13.77 -16.38 -8.32
CA GLN A 135 -14.29 -17.62 -8.88
C GLN A 135 -15.38 -18.25 -7.99
N THR A 136 -15.26 -18.12 -6.67
CA THR A 136 -16.14 -18.83 -5.72
C THR A 136 -17.23 -17.97 -5.12
N LYS A 137 -17.18 -16.64 -5.21
CA LYS A 137 -18.11 -15.74 -4.51
C LYS A 137 -19.60 -16.00 -4.75
N ALA A 138 -19.96 -16.55 -5.91
CA ALA A 138 -21.34 -16.87 -6.25
C ALA A 138 -21.84 -18.22 -5.69
N SER A 139 -20.95 -19.21 -5.54
CA SER A 139 -21.29 -20.58 -5.16
C SER A 139 -20.83 -20.94 -3.74
N GLN A 140 -19.63 -20.51 -3.37
CA GLN A 140 -18.99 -20.74 -2.08
C GLN A 140 -18.41 -19.42 -1.55
N PRO A 141 -19.27 -18.51 -1.05
CA PRO A 141 -18.86 -17.16 -0.65
C PRO A 141 -17.82 -17.13 0.47
N TYR A 142 -17.66 -18.23 1.23
CA TYR A 142 -16.75 -18.32 2.36
C TYR A 142 -15.41 -19.01 2.05
N ALA A 143 -15.22 -19.55 0.85
CA ALA A 143 -14.05 -20.38 0.52
C ALA A 143 -12.72 -19.64 0.67
N ALA A 144 -12.64 -18.40 0.17
CA ALA A 144 -11.42 -17.60 0.25
C ALA A 144 -11.07 -17.18 1.70
N GLY A 145 -12.08 -16.89 2.53
CA GLY A 145 -11.83 -16.55 3.93
C GLY A 145 -11.41 -17.74 4.78
N LEU A 146 -11.89 -18.95 4.49
CA LEU A 146 -11.39 -20.19 5.12
C LEU A 146 -9.92 -20.42 4.77
N GLU A 147 -9.54 -20.20 3.51
CA GLU A 147 -8.13 -20.31 3.10
C GLU A 147 -7.23 -19.30 3.83
N MET A 148 -7.68 -18.05 3.97
CA MET A 148 -6.94 -17.04 4.74
C MET A 148 -6.85 -17.40 6.22
N HIS A 149 -7.93 -17.95 6.79
CA HIS A 149 -7.95 -18.43 8.17
C HIS A 149 -6.90 -19.51 8.40
N ASP A 150 -6.85 -20.52 7.52
CA ASP A 150 -5.88 -21.61 7.60
C ASP A 150 -4.44 -21.11 7.46
N ARG A 151 -4.19 -20.13 6.58
CA ARG A 151 -2.87 -19.52 6.42
C ARG A 151 -2.43 -18.74 7.66
N LEU A 152 -3.32 -17.98 8.29
CA LEU A 152 -3.03 -17.29 9.55
C LEU A 152 -2.71 -18.29 10.67
N ALA A 153 -3.56 -19.32 10.81
CA ALA A 153 -3.36 -20.37 11.80
C ALA A 153 -2.02 -21.11 11.59
N ALA A 154 -1.66 -21.44 10.35
CA ALA A 154 -0.39 -22.07 10.01
C ALA A 154 0.83 -21.17 10.32
N ALA A 155 0.66 -19.85 10.27
CA ALA A 155 1.67 -18.88 10.68
C ALA A 155 1.73 -18.63 12.20
N GLY A 156 0.87 -19.29 12.99
CA GLY A 156 0.77 -19.10 14.43
C GLY A 156 0.07 -17.81 14.85
N ILE A 157 -0.69 -17.18 13.94
CA ILE A 157 -1.52 -16.01 14.22
C ILE A 157 -2.94 -16.49 14.49
N ASP A 158 -3.56 -16.00 15.57
CA ASP A 158 -4.97 -16.32 15.87
C ASP A 158 -5.88 -15.70 14.80
N PRO A 159 -6.55 -16.52 13.98
CA PRO A 159 -7.40 -16.02 12.91
C PRO A 159 -8.69 -15.38 13.47
N PRO A 160 -9.31 -14.44 12.74
CA PRO A 160 -10.54 -13.82 13.18
C PRO A 160 -11.68 -14.85 13.25
N LYS A 161 -12.64 -14.62 14.16
CA LYS A 161 -13.90 -15.37 14.20
C LYS A 161 -14.78 -14.96 13.02
N TRP A 162 -14.65 -15.69 11.91
CA TRP A 162 -15.31 -15.45 10.62
C TRP A 162 -15.70 -16.78 9.95
N PRO A 163 -16.82 -16.87 9.20
CA PRO A 163 -17.81 -15.83 8.96
C PRO A 163 -18.73 -15.60 10.17
N ARG A 164 -19.32 -14.41 10.28
CA ARG A 164 -20.40 -14.11 11.23
C ARG A 164 -21.77 -14.42 10.64
#